data_AF-A0A316U3Y1-F1
#
_entry.id   AF-A0A316U3Y1-F1
#
_cell.length_a   1.000
_cell.length_b   1.000
_cell.length_c   1.000
_cell.angle_alpha   90.00
_cell.angle_beta   90.00
_cell.angle_gamma   90.00
#
_symmetry.space_group_name_H-M   'P 1'
#
loop_
_entity.id
_entity.type
_entity.pdbx_description
1 polymer ?
#
loop_
_entity_poly.entity_id
_entity_poly.type
_entity_poly.pdbx_seq_one_letter_code
_entity_poly.pdbx_strand_id
1 'polypeptide(L)'
;MLTQDELLHLPIRPLQDDTQPTPTSSEESSVEIDIASVLEPFLHPQPDQPPPPIELHRGSHVSFLSKLLAKPLPAAYVGFDGTRPWLLYWSLHSFTLLGHAIDDVTRARAVSTLLSCQNTRLGGFGGGPGQMPHLMGTYAAINALAIAGAPGPCPTAEDFAQIKTRKATMESLGKGGWDDIDRVKMYQWMMRLKQPDGSFTVHEGGEVDVRASYCVWCISTLLGIGTQELFRGMSGFLTSCQSYEGGLASTSFPSYTPQLLFNSAAPRPALGEAHGGYAFCATAAYLGLKLLDPALYSRGKTAAPAPIALDNERASEAKMNLSTLTRWTLSLQCPFPSQGGGFKGRINKLVDGCYSWFSGAGMWGVLEALRSLESPQDSEGADDLWSRPALQLYILLVAQNLTPDGTAALSGGLRDKPGKKADAYHTCYNLAGLSAAQHVVRPCAETRDFCYTGWKSGSGPSASTAQTEGEHVGVAAAAAGSAAAEQEELRRRIFSSTLGYNLAPGRQKIVVGEDSNELLPTHPVLNVGFLQVRNMMVWSYGQE
;
A
#
# COMPACT_ATOMS: atom_id res chain seq x y z
N MET A 1 -0.21 19.08 -21.24
CA MET A 1 -1.32 18.18 -20.83
C MET A 1 -2.64 18.82 -21.17
N LEU A 2 -3.66 18.02 -21.48
CA LEU A 2 -5.02 18.51 -21.68
C LEU A 2 -5.59 19.08 -20.38
N THR A 3 -6.33 20.18 -20.48
CA THR A 3 -7.16 20.75 -19.41
C THR A 3 -8.34 19.83 -19.08
N GLN A 4 -8.99 20.06 -17.93
CA GLN A 4 -10.18 19.29 -17.56
C GLN A 4 -11.31 19.41 -18.61
N ASP A 5 -11.49 20.61 -19.17
CA ASP A 5 -12.50 20.86 -20.20
C ASP A 5 -12.13 20.13 -21.50
N GLU A 6 -10.87 20.19 -21.92
CA GLU A 6 -10.41 19.44 -23.10
C GLU A 6 -10.58 17.92 -22.93
N LEU A 7 -10.35 17.39 -21.73
CA LEU A 7 -10.52 15.97 -21.43
C LEU A 7 -11.98 15.52 -21.51
N LEU A 8 -12.91 16.32 -20.98
CA LEU A 8 -14.34 16.03 -21.07
C LEU A 8 -14.85 16.09 -22.52
N HIS A 9 -14.33 17.02 -23.33
CA HIS A 9 -14.75 17.20 -24.72
C HIS A 9 -13.96 16.37 -25.74
N LEU A 10 -13.10 15.45 -25.29
CA LEU A 10 -12.49 14.47 -26.20
C LEU A 10 -13.59 13.65 -26.89
N PRO A 11 -13.40 13.25 -28.16
CA PRO A 11 -14.40 12.45 -28.86
C PRO A 11 -14.72 11.16 -28.10
N ILE A 12 -16.02 10.95 -27.81
CA ILE A 12 -16.50 9.68 -27.25
C ILE A 12 -16.32 8.62 -28.33
N ARG A 13 -15.39 7.70 -28.09
CA ARG A 13 -15.11 6.56 -28.97
C ARG A 13 -15.34 5.28 -28.17
N PRO A 14 -16.48 4.60 -28.40
CA PRO A 14 -16.69 3.27 -27.85
C PRO A 14 -15.60 2.31 -28.32
N LEU A 15 -15.39 1.24 -27.57
CA LEU A 15 -14.52 0.14 -28.01
C LEU A 15 -14.97 -0.35 -29.40
N GLN A 16 -14.04 -0.35 -30.36
CA GLN A 16 -14.24 -1.01 -31.64
C GLN A 16 -14.02 -2.51 -31.44
N ASP A 17 -15.07 -3.31 -31.60
CA ASP A 17 -15.03 -4.77 -31.47
C ASP A 17 -14.59 -5.49 -32.76
N ASP A 18 -14.14 -4.72 -33.76
CA ASP A 18 -13.73 -5.18 -35.09
C ASP A 18 -14.78 -6.07 -35.78
N THR A 19 -16.08 -5.82 -35.51
CA THR A 19 -17.21 -6.63 -35.99
C THR A 19 -17.18 -8.08 -35.48
N GLN A 20 -16.46 -8.33 -34.38
CA GLN A 20 -16.30 -9.63 -33.72
C GLN A 20 -16.73 -9.51 -32.25
N PRO A 21 -18.04 -9.51 -31.97
CA PRO A 21 -18.53 -9.40 -30.61
C PRO A 21 -18.09 -10.61 -29.77
N THR A 22 -17.55 -10.33 -28.60
CA THR A 22 -17.16 -11.33 -27.59
C THR A 22 -17.81 -10.96 -26.25
N PRO A 23 -17.80 -11.88 -25.26
CA PRO A 23 -18.20 -11.51 -23.91
C PRO A 23 -17.44 -10.29 -23.38
N THR A 24 -16.14 -10.18 -23.68
CA THR A 24 -15.31 -9.03 -23.31
C THR A 24 -15.80 -7.73 -23.93
N SER A 25 -16.01 -7.67 -25.25
CA SER A 25 -16.46 -6.43 -25.89
C SER A 25 -17.88 -6.07 -25.48
N SER A 26 -18.75 -7.06 -25.26
CA SER A 26 -20.12 -6.84 -24.80
C SER A 26 -20.16 -6.25 -23.38
N GLU A 27 -19.34 -6.77 -22.46
CA GLU A 27 -19.22 -6.22 -21.10
C GLU A 27 -18.60 -4.81 -21.12
N GLU A 28 -17.57 -4.57 -21.95
CA GLU A 28 -16.95 -3.25 -22.08
C GLU A 28 -17.95 -2.22 -22.59
N SER A 29 -18.68 -2.53 -23.67
CA SER A 29 -19.70 -1.63 -24.22
C SER A 29 -20.80 -1.32 -23.20
N SER A 30 -21.22 -2.28 -22.37
CA SER A 30 -22.19 -2.03 -21.30
C SER A 30 -21.66 -1.03 -20.27
N VAL A 31 -20.40 -1.15 -19.87
CA VAL A 31 -19.78 -0.23 -18.90
C VAL A 31 -19.57 1.16 -19.51
N GLU A 32 -19.19 1.24 -20.79
CA GLU A 32 -19.05 2.52 -21.49
C GLU A 32 -20.39 3.28 -21.56
N ILE A 33 -21.51 2.57 -21.78
CA ILE A 33 -22.85 3.17 -21.75
C ILE A 33 -23.20 3.70 -20.36
N ASP A 34 -22.92 2.91 -19.31
CA ASP A 34 -23.19 3.32 -17.93
C ASP A 34 -22.35 4.54 -17.51
N ILE A 35 -21.08 4.59 -17.93
CA ILE A 35 -20.18 5.73 -17.67
C ILE A 35 -20.65 6.96 -18.44
N ALA A 36 -20.95 6.83 -19.73
CA ALA A 36 -21.46 7.93 -20.54
C ALA A 36 -22.73 8.53 -19.92
N SER A 37 -23.63 7.69 -19.42
CA SER A 37 -24.87 8.13 -18.74
C SER A 37 -24.59 8.96 -17.49
N VAL A 38 -23.53 8.64 -16.73
CA VAL A 38 -23.12 9.40 -15.54
C VAL A 38 -22.44 10.71 -15.92
N LEU A 39 -21.70 10.74 -17.04
CA LEU A 39 -20.99 11.93 -17.52
C LEU A 39 -21.89 12.91 -18.28
N GLU A 40 -23.04 12.47 -18.78
CA GLU A 40 -23.97 13.28 -19.59
C GLU A 40 -24.22 14.71 -19.05
N PRO A 41 -24.48 14.94 -17.74
CA PRO A 41 -24.73 16.29 -17.22
C PRO A 41 -23.52 17.23 -17.33
N PHE A 42 -22.31 16.67 -17.41
CA PHE A 42 -21.05 17.41 -17.50
C PHE A 42 -20.61 17.62 -18.96
N LEU A 43 -20.96 16.69 -19.84
CA LEU A 43 -20.65 16.75 -21.28
C LEU A 43 -21.64 17.62 -22.06
N HIS A 44 -22.92 17.56 -21.67
CA HIS A 44 -24.03 18.22 -22.33
C HIS A 44 -24.89 18.95 -21.29
N PRO A 45 -24.38 20.05 -20.69
CA PRO A 45 -25.14 20.82 -19.73
C PRO A 45 -26.38 21.45 -20.38
N GLN A 46 -27.44 21.65 -19.60
CA GLN A 46 -28.66 22.30 -20.07
C GLN A 46 -28.36 23.75 -20.51
N PRO A 47 -28.89 24.24 -21.65
CA PRO A 47 -28.51 25.54 -22.21
C PRO A 47 -28.70 26.74 -21.25
N ASP A 48 -29.68 26.64 -20.35
CA ASP A 48 -30.06 27.70 -19.42
C ASP A 48 -29.51 27.49 -17.99
N GLN A 49 -28.64 26.49 -17.78
CA GLN A 49 -28.05 26.19 -16.47
C GLN A 49 -26.52 26.08 -16.59
N PRO A 50 -25.77 26.58 -15.58
CA PRO A 50 -24.33 26.30 -15.53
C PRO A 50 -24.10 24.78 -15.39
N PRO A 51 -22.97 24.25 -15.92
CA PRO A 51 -22.63 22.85 -15.72
C PRO A 51 -22.51 22.54 -14.21
N PRO A 52 -22.84 21.31 -13.77
CA PRO A 52 -22.68 20.92 -12.39
C PRO A 52 -21.20 21.02 -11.96
N PRO A 53 -20.92 21.43 -10.72
CA PRO A 53 -19.54 21.61 -10.27
C PRO A 53 -18.86 20.23 -10.08
N ILE A 54 -17.57 20.16 -10.42
CA ILE A 54 -16.76 18.95 -10.24
C ILE A 54 -16.23 18.95 -8.80
N GLU A 55 -16.97 18.29 -7.90
CA GLU A 55 -16.71 18.35 -6.45
C GLU A 55 -16.54 16.98 -5.82
N LEU A 56 -15.61 16.89 -4.86
CA LEU A 56 -15.53 15.80 -3.92
C LEU A 56 -16.55 16.01 -2.80
N HIS A 57 -17.54 15.13 -2.70
CA HIS A 57 -18.60 15.25 -1.70
C HIS A 57 -18.17 14.72 -0.31
N ARG A 58 -17.13 15.33 0.24
CA ARG A 58 -16.43 14.96 1.49
C ARG A 58 -17.37 14.62 2.64
N GLY A 59 -18.37 15.46 2.90
CA GLY A 59 -19.33 15.26 3.97
C GLY A 59 -20.15 13.96 3.83
N SER A 60 -20.52 13.59 2.61
CA SER A 60 -21.24 12.34 2.34
C SER A 60 -20.35 11.12 2.63
N HIS A 61 -19.07 11.18 2.24
CA HIS A 61 -18.11 10.10 2.45
C HIS A 61 -17.76 9.93 3.93
N VAL A 62 -17.56 11.04 4.65
CA VAL A 62 -17.40 11.04 6.11
C VAL A 62 -18.63 10.38 6.77
N SER A 63 -19.85 10.77 6.38
CA SER A 63 -21.08 10.16 6.91
C SER A 63 -21.19 8.65 6.64
N PHE A 64 -20.80 8.21 5.43
CA PHE A 64 -20.73 6.79 5.08
C PHE A 64 -19.78 6.02 6.00
N LEU A 65 -18.55 6.52 6.16
CA LEU A 65 -17.52 5.91 7.02
C LEU A 65 -17.92 5.91 8.50
N SER A 66 -18.51 7.00 8.99
CA SER A 66 -18.97 7.10 10.38
C SER A 66 -20.06 6.06 10.68
N LYS A 67 -20.97 5.79 9.74
CA LYS A 67 -21.99 4.74 9.90
C LYS A 67 -21.36 3.35 10.03
N LEU A 68 -20.29 3.06 9.30
CA LEU A 68 -19.56 1.77 9.38
C LEU A 68 -18.92 1.54 10.75
N LEU A 69 -18.42 2.60 11.42
CA LEU A 69 -17.75 2.49 12.72
C LEU A 69 -18.68 2.68 13.94
N ALA A 70 -19.81 3.36 13.76
CA ALA A 70 -20.72 3.72 14.85
C ALA A 70 -21.71 2.62 15.23
N LYS A 71 -22.15 1.79 14.27
CA LYS A 71 -23.19 0.78 14.48
C LYS A 71 -22.66 -0.63 14.26
N PRO A 72 -23.24 -1.66 14.91
CA PRO A 72 -23.03 -3.03 14.50
C PRO A 72 -23.32 -3.20 13.01
N LEU A 73 -22.44 -3.90 12.30
CA LEU A 73 -22.62 -4.18 10.88
C LEU A 73 -23.75 -5.22 10.68
N PRO A 74 -24.55 -5.11 9.61
CA PRO A 74 -25.57 -6.12 9.28
C PRO A 74 -24.96 -7.50 9.04
N ALA A 75 -25.76 -8.56 9.22
CA ALA A 75 -25.32 -9.96 9.04
C ALA A 75 -24.68 -10.25 7.67
N ALA A 76 -25.04 -9.49 6.62
CA ALA A 76 -24.43 -9.59 5.30
C ALA A 76 -22.91 -9.31 5.28
N TYR A 77 -22.37 -8.66 6.31
CA TYR A 77 -20.93 -8.43 6.47
C TYR A 77 -20.17 -9.66 7.01
N VAL A 78 -20.82 -10.81 7.21
CA VAL A 78 -20.14 -12.05 7.66
C VAL A 78 -18.98 -12.44 6.76
N GLY A 79 -19.02 -12.12 5.46
CA GLY A 79 -17.90 -12.31 4.53
C GLY A 79 -16.62 -11.55 4.90
N PHE A 80 -16.73 -10.51 5.74
CA PHE A 80 -15.60 -9.73 6.25
C PHE A 80 -15.14 -10.16 7.66
N ASP A 81 -15.70 -11.21 8.25
CA ASP A 81 -15.31 -11.66 9.60
C ASP A 81 -13.84 -12.13 9.64
N GLY A 82 -13.32 -12.65 8.53
CA GLY A 82 -11.90 -12.96 8.33
C GLY A 82 -11.02 -11.75 8.00
N THR A 83 -11.56 -10.53 7.96
CA THR A 83 -10.85 -9.33 7.47
C THR A 83 -11.25 -8.06 8.24
N ARG A 84 -11.61 -8.15 9.53
CA ARG A 84 -12.05 -6.97 10.30
C ARG A 84 -10.99 -5.87 10.42
N PRO A 85 -9.67 -6.16 10.57
CA PRO A 85 -8.64 -5.12 10.52
C PRO A 85 -8.64 -4.32 9.22
N TRP A 86 -9.02 -4.93 8.08
CA TRP A 86 -9.13 -4.23 6.81
C TRP A 86 -10.23 -3.19 6.82
N LEU A 87 -11.41 -3.51 7.36
CA LEU A 87 -12.51 -2.54 7.49
C LEU A 87 -12.09 -1.31 8.33
N LEU A 88 -11.31 -1.55 9.40
CA LEU A 88 -10.76 -0.46 10.21
C LEU A 88 -9.73 0.34 9.43
N TYR A 89 -8.72 -0.29 8.82
CA TYR A 89 -7.71 0.40 8.02
C TYR A 89 -8.34 1.25 6.92
N TRP A 90 -9.21 0.67 6.10
CA TRP A 90 -9.86 1.39 5.00
C TRP A 90 -10.64 2.60 5.49
N SER A 91 -11.36 2.45 6.59
CA SER A 91 -12.16 3.55 7.14
C SER A 91 -11.29 4.65 7.74
N LEU A 92 -10.31 4.29 8.57
CA LEU A 92 -9.43 5.22 9.27
C LEU A 92 -8.49 5.97 8.31
N HIS A 93 -7.98 5.27 7.29
CA HIS A 93 -7.16 5.91 6.26
C HIS A 93 -8.00 6.86 5.40
N SER A 94 -9.22 6.47 5.04
CA SER A 94 -10.14 7.36 4.32
C SER A 94 -10.43 8.64 5.11
N PHE A 95 -10.67 8.56 6.43
CA PHE A 95 -10.80 9.76 7.27
C PHE A 95 -9.54 10.63 7.25
N THR A 96 -8.36 10.01 7.32
CA THR A 96 -7.08 10.72 7.24
C THR A 96 -6.95 11.47 5.91
N LEU A 97 -7.18 10.81 4.78
CA LEU A 97 -7.13 11.45 3.46
C LEU A 97 -8.13 12.60 3.33
N LEU A 98 -9.33 12.42 3.89
CA LEU A 98 -10.38 13.45 3.91
C LEU A 98 -10.08 14.59 4.90
N GLY A 99 -8.96 14.58 5.62
CA GLY A 99 -8.62 15.59 6.62
C GLY A 99 -9.63 15.64 7.78
N HIS A 100 -10.33 14.53 8.04
CA HIS A 100 -11.35 14.44 9.07
C HIS A 100 -10.80 13.77 10.32
N ALA A 101 -10.70 14.51 11.42
CA ALA A 101 -10.27 13.96 12.70
C ALA A 101 -11.33 13.02 13.28
N ILE A 102 -10.90 11.84 13.72
CA ILE A 102 -11.72 10.90 14.49
C ILE A 102 -11.60 11.21 15.98
N ASP A 103 -12.70 11.03 16.72
CA ASP A 103 -12.72 11.27 18.17
C ASP A 103 -11.98 10.18 18.97
N ASP A 104 -11.55 10.51 20.18
CA ASP A 104 -10.79 9.62 21.05
C ASP A 104 -11.55 8.34 21.46
N VAL A 105 -12.88 8.36 21.52
CA VAL A 105 -13.67 7.15 21.81
C VAL A 105 -13.53 6.18 20.64
N THR A 106 -13.67 6.68 19.42
CA THR A 106 -13.49 5.90 18.19
C THR A 106 -12.06 5.39 18.07
N ARG A 107 -11.05 6.23 18.34
CA ARG A 107 -9.63 5.84 18.34
C ARG A 107 -9.35 4.72 19.34
N ALA A 108 -9.76 4.89 20.60
CA ALA A 108 -9.53 3.90 21.65
C ALA A 108 -10.20 2.57 21.30
N ARG A 109 -11.43 2.60 20.76
CA ARG A 109 -12.16 1.40 20.34
C ARG A 109 -11.44 0.68 19.20
N ALA A 110 -10.91 1.43 18.22
CA ALA A 110 -10.14 0.87 17.13
C ALA A 110 -8.88 0.19 17.64
N VAL A 111 -8.08 0.86 18.48
CA VAL A 111 -6.86 0.29 19.09
C VAL A 111 -7.15 -1.00 19.85
N SER A 112 -8.14 -0.98 20.76
CA SER A 112 -8.52 -2.17 21.54
C SER A 112 -9.01 -3.32 20.65
N THR A 113 -9.81 -3.01 19.61
CA THR A 113 -10.28 -4.02 18.66
C THR A 113 -9.13 -4.65 17.88
N LEU A 114 -8.19 -3.83 17.40
CA LEU A 114 -7.02 -4.31 16.64
C LEU A 114 -6.14 -5.20 17.49
N LEU A 115 -5.80 -4.78 18.72
CA LEU A 115 -4.98 -5.57 19.63
C LEU A 115 -5.67 -6.86 20.07
N SER A 116 -7.00 -6.90 20.13
CA SER A 116 -7.75 -8.15 20.35
C SER A 116 -7.63 -9.17 19.20
N CYS A 117 -7.20 -8.72 18.02
CA CYS A 117 -6.92 -9.58 16.86
C CYS A 117 -5.46 -10.08 16.83
N GLN A 118 -4.59 -9.58 17.73
CA GLN A 118 -3.20 -10.03 17.81
C GLN A 118 -3.15 -11.46 18.38
N ASN A 119 -2.41 -12.34 17.70
CA ASN A 119 -2.22 -13.70 18.16
C ASN A 119 -1.06 -13.78 19.15
N THR A 120 -1.38 -13.89 20.45
CA THR A 120 -0.40 -13.88 21.54
C THR A 120 0.48 -15.12 21.59
N ARG A 121 0.08 -16.22 20.93
CA ARG A 121 0.83 -17.48 20.88
C ARG A 121 1.82 -17.51 19.71
N LEU A 122 1.35 -17.19 18.50
CA LEU A 122 2.11 -17.36 17.28
C LEU A 122 2.87 -16.10 16.86
N GLY A 123 2.36 -14.90 17.19
CA GLY A 123 2.77 -13.62 16.60
C GLY A 123 1.94 -13.24 15.38
N GLY A 124 1.84 -11.93 15.08
CA GLY A 124 0.99 -11.41 13.99
C GLY A 124 -0.47 -11.18 14.40
N PHE A 125 -1.27 -10.68 13.47
CA PHE A 125 -2.70 -10.40 13.66
C PHE A 125 -3.56 -11.24 12.71
N GLY A 126 -4.67 -11.76 13.21
CA GLY A 126 -5.69 -12.46 12.42
C GLY A 126 -6.78 -11.53 11.89
N GLY A 127 -7.77 -12.12 11.22
CA GLY A 127 -8.95 -11.42 10.71
C GLY A 127 -9.95 -10.96 11.77
N GLY A 128 -9.84 -11.54 12.97
CA GLY A 128 -10.67 -11.27 14.13
C GLY A 128 -10.09 -11.96 15.38
N PRO A 129 -10.65 -11.71 16.58
CA PRO A 129 -10.19 -12.33 17.82
C PRO A 129 -10.18 -13.85 17.75
N GLY A 130 -9.07 -14.46 18.15
CA GLY A 130 -8.90 -15.93 18.15
C GLY A 130 -8.61 -16.56 16.79
N GLN A 131 -8.63 -15.79 15.68
CA GLN A 131 -8.25 -16.32 14.37
C GLN A 131 -6.72 -16.43 14.23
N MET A 132 -6.27 -17.31 13.33
CA MET A 132 -4.85 -17.46 13.03
C MET A 132 -4.28 -16.16 12.43
N PRO A 133 -3.00 -15.84 12.69
CA PRO A 133 -2.37 -14.66 12.12
C PRO A 133 -2.20 -14.80 10.61
N HIS A 134 -2.34 -13.69 9.91
CA HIS A 134 -2.30 -13.61 8.45
C HIS A 134 -1.61 -12.32 8.00
N LEU A 135 -0.70 -12.38 7.02
CA LEU A 135 0.11 -11.22 6.60
C LEU A 135 -0.75 -10.03 6.15
N MET A 136 -1.82 -10.25 5.38
CA MET A 136 -2.73 -9.18 4.98
C MET A 136 -3.52 -8.60 6.16
N GLY A 137 -4.00 -9.44 7.08
CA GLY A 137 -4.67 -8.98 8.31
C GLY A 137 -3.72 -8.18 9.21
N THR A 138 -2.46 -8.61 9.27
CA THR A 138 -1.38 -7.94 10.01
C THR A 138 -1.01 -6.59 9.39
N TYR A 139 -0.86 -6.52 8.07
CA TYR A 139 -0.63 -5.26 7.36
C TYR A 139 -1.74 -4.26 7.67
N ALA A 140 -2.99 -4.67 7.55
CA ALA A 140 -4.12 -3.81 7.85
C ALA A 140 -4.14 -3.38 9.33
N ALA A 141 -3.84 -4.29 10.26
CA ALA A 141 -3.82 -3.96 11.68
C ALA A 141 -2.71 -2.96 12.04
N ILE A 142 -1.50 -3.16 11.53
CA ILE A 142 -0.36 -2.26 11.77
C ILE A 142 -0.61 -0.89 11.15
N ASN A 143 -1.12 -0.81 9.92
CA ASN A 143 -1.47 0.47 9.30
C ASN A 143 -2.60 1.18 10.05
N ALA A 144 -3.63 0.45 10.50
CA ALA A 144 -4.70 1.03 11.31
C ALA A 144 -4.20 1.51 12.68
N LEU A 145 -3.26 0.79 13.31
CA LEU A 145 -2.59 1.21 14.55
C LEU A 145 -1.68 2.43 14.32
N ALA A 146 -1.02 2.55 13.17
CA ALA A 146 -0.26 3.75 12.81
C ALA A 146 -1.17 5.01 12.75
N ILE A 147 -2.42 4.83 12.34
CA ILE A 147 -3.39 5.92 12.18
C ILE A 147 -4.09 6.26 13.50
N ALA A 148 -4.60 5.26 14.22
CA ALA A 148 -5.43 5.47 15.42
C ALA A 148 -4.65 5.40 16.73
N GLY A 149 -3.52 4.70 16.75
CA GLY A 149 -2.70 4.49 17.95
C GLY A 149 -1.70 5.61 18.22
N ALA A 150 -0.91 5.40 19.27
CA ALA A 150 0.18 6.23 19.75
C ALA A 150 1.06 5.40 20.72
N PRO A 151 2.17 5.93 21.26
CA PRO A 151 2.91 5.25 22.33
C PRO A 151 2.03 4.96 23.57
N GLY A 152 2.40 3.94 24.34
CA GLY A 152 1.68 3.52 25.54
C GLY A 152 0.91 2.19 25.38
N PRO A 153 0.43 1.58 26.48
CA PRO A 153 -0.32 0.32 26.44
C PRO A 153 -1.76 0.52 25.93
N CYS A 154 -2.45 -0.59 25.68
CA CYS A 154 -3.85 -0.60 25.27
C CYS A 154 -4.76 0.09 26.31
N PRO A 155 -5.75 0.87 25.87
CA PRO A 155 -6.80 1.37 26.76
C PRO A 155 -7.54 0.24 27.50
N THR A 156 -7.73 0.41 28.80
CA THR A 156 -8.56 -0.45 29.65
C THR A 156 -10.02 0.01 29.67
N ALA A 157 -10.92 -0.79 30.25
CA ALA A 157 -12.32 -0.42 30.41
C ALA A 157 -12.51 0.88 31.24
N GLU A 158 -11.63 1.14 32.21
CA GLU A 158 -11.65 2.36 33.03
C GLU A 158 -11.22 3.58 32.21
N ASP A 159 -10.17 3.43 31.39
CA ASP A 159 -9.71 4.47 30.46
C ASP A 159 -10.85 4.85 29.49
N PHE A 160 -11.55 3.86 28.94
CA PHE A 160 -12.72 4.09 28.09
C PHE A 160 -13.83 4.88 28.78
N ALA A 161 -14.11 4.60 30.06
CA ALA A 161 -15.12 5.34 30.81
C ALA A 161 -14.75 6.81 30.98
N GLN A 162 -13.46 7.11 31.21
CA GLN A 162 -12.94 8.47 31.31
C GLN A 162 -12.99 9.21 29.97
N ILE A 163 -12.57 8.56 28.88
CA ILE A 163 -12.61 9.13 27.52
C ILE A 163 -14.05 9.41 27.09
N LYS A 164 -14.96 8.45 27.31
CA LYS A 164 -16.38 8.59 26.95
C LYS A 164 -17.07 9.72 27.70
N THR A 165 -16.66 9.99 28.94
CA THR A 165 -17.16 11.11 29.75
C THR A 165 -16.38 12.40 29.55
N ARG A 166 -15.43 12.44 28.60
CA ARG A 166 -14.54 13.58 28.28
C ARG A 166 -13.73 14.07 29.48
N LYS A 167 -13.46 13.19 30.44
CA LYS A 167 -12.60 13.49 31.60
C LYS A 167 -11.11 13.39 31.26
N ALA A 168 -10.76 12.64 30.22
CA ALA A 168 -9.40 12.44 29.76
C ALA A 168 -9.38 12.18 28.24
N THR A 169 -8.24 12.41 27.61
CA THR A 169 -7.92 12.00 26.22
C THR A 169 -7.01 10.78 26.23
N MET A 170 -6.91 10.07 25.10
CA MET A 170 -5.95 8.96 24.96
C MET A 170 -4.52 9.41 25.23
N GLU A 171 -4.18 10.62 24.77
CA GLU A 171 -2.89 11.26 24.99
C GLU A 171 -2.62 11.52 26.48
N SER A 172 -3.57 12.13 27.19
CA SER A 172 -3.41 12.43 28.62
C SER A 172 -3.28 11.18 29.50
N LEU A 173 -3.83 10.05 29.05
CA LEU A 173 -3.73 8.76 29.74
C LEU A 173 -2.48 7.97 29.35
N GLY A 174 -1.78 8.36 28.26
CA GLY A 174 -0.68 7.59 27.69
C GLY A 174 -1.12 6.19 27.25
N LYS A 175 -2.30 6.06 26.63
CA LYS A 175 -2.91 4.77 26.25
C LYS A 175 -3.05 4.60 24.75
N GLY A 176 -1.93 4.65 24.02
CA GLY A 176 -1.94 4.61 22.56
C GLY A 176 -1.93 3.21 21.93
N GLY A 177 -1.60 2.17 22.71
CA GLY A 177 -1.61 0.76 22.31
C GLY A 177 -0.38 0.24 21.58
N TRP A 178 0.58 1.09 21.18
CA TRP A 178 1.77 0.61 20.46
C TRP A 178 2.67 -0.28 21.31
N ASP A 179 2.72 -0.06 22.62
CA ASP A 179 3.58 -0.84 23.53
C ASP A 179 3.16 -2.31 23.65
N ASP A 180 1.90 -2.62 23.31
CA ASP A 180 1.35 -3.98 23.34
C ASP A 180 1.53 -4.73 22.01
N ILE A 181 2.17 -4.12 21.00
CA ILE A 181 2.52 -4.81 19.76
C ILE A 181 3.71 -5.74 20.04
N ASP A 182 3.49 -7.06 19.97
CA ASP A 182 4.54 -8.06 20.22
C ASP A 182 5.46 -8.19 19.00
N ARG A 183 6.42 -7.27 18.91
CA ARG A 183 7.42 -7.17 17.83
C ARG A 183 8.30 -8.41 17.70
N VAL A 184 8.59 -9.08 18.81
CA VAL A 184 9.45 -10.28 18.83
C VAL A 184 8.71 -11.45 18.20
N LYS A 185 7.49 -11.77 18.67
CA LYS A 185 6.71 -12.84 18.06
C LYS A 185 6.28 -12.52 16.63
N MET A 186 6.01 -11.24 16.32
CA MET A 186 5.77 -10.79 14.95
C MET A 186 6.91 -11.20 14.01
N TYR A 187 8.16 -10.89 14.39
CA TYR A 187 9.34 -11.25 13.60
C TYR A 187 9.48 -12.78 13.48
N GLN A 188 9.41 -13.50 14.60
CA GLN A 188 9.52 -14.96 14.61
C GLN A 188 8.46 -15.63 13.74
N TRP A 189 7.23 -15.12 13.74
CA TRP A 189 6.16 -15.59 12.88
C TRP A 189 6.46 -15.33 11.40
N MET A 190 6.84 -14.11 11.01
CA MET A 190 7.20 -13.81 9.62
C MET A 190 8.37 -14.70 9.13
N MET A 191 9.32 -15.04 9.99
CA MET A 191 10.40 -15.96 9.66
C MET A 191 9.92 -17.40 9.44
N ARG A 192 8.86 -17.87 10.12
CA ARG A 192 8.24 -19.18 9.82
C ARG A 192 7.51 -19.21 8.47
N LEU A 193 7.07 -18.05 7.99
CA LEU A 193 6.42 -17.92 6.68
C LEU A 193 7.41 -17.83 5.51
N LYS A 194 8.66 -17.46 5.81
CA LYS A 194 9.72 -17.24 4.82
C LYS A 194 10.06 -18.54 4.10
N GLN A 195 10.07 -18.49 2.77
CA GLN A 195 10.44 -19.61 1.92
C GLN A 195 11.90 -19.52 1.46
N PRO A 196 12.55 -20.66 1.12
CA PRO A 196 13.95 -20.68 0.67
C PRO A 196 14.23 -19.84 -0.58
N ASP A 197 13.22 -19.65 -1.44
CA ASP A 197 13.30 -18.92 -2.70
C ASP A 197 13.14 -17.39 -2.54
N GLY A 198 13.01 -16.91 -1.30
CA GLY A 198 12.83 -15.51 -0.96
C GLY A 198 11.36 -15.05 -0.86
N SER A 199 10.40 -15.91 -1.22
CA SER A 199 8.97 -15.64 -1.09
C SER A 199 8.47 -15.88 0.34
N PHE A 200 7.18 -15.64 0.58
CA PHE A 200 6.52 -15.87 1.85
C PHE A 200 5.16 -16.51 1.64
N THR A 201 4.79 -17.48 2.47
CA THR A 201 3.39 -17.90 2.60
C THR A 201 2.61 -16.81 3.33
N VAL A 202 1.33 -16.62 3.02
CA VAL A 202 0.53 -15.54 3.64
C VAL A 202 0.13 -15.82 5.10
N HIS A 203 0.09 -17.09 5.48
CA HIS A 203 -0.05 -17.63 6.83
C HIS A 203 0.53 -19.06 6.83
N GLU A 204 0.60 -19.73 7.99
CA GLU A 204 1.08 -21.12 8.04
C GLU A 204 0.15 -22.02 7.21
N GLY A 205 0.70 -22.69 6.19
CA GLY A 205 -0.06 -23.51 5.23
C GLY A 205 -0.84 -22.73 4.16
N GLY A 206 -0.67 -21.41 4.08
CA GLY A 206 -1.34 -20.55 3.10
C GLY A 206 -0.64 -20.50 1.73
N GLU A 207 -1.21 -19.74 0.81
CA GLU A 207 -0.63 -19.51 -0.52
C GLU A 207 0.65 -18.67 -0.47
N VAL A 208 1.42 -18.71 -1.56
CA VAL A 208 2.60 -17.87 -1.80
C VAL A 208 2.32 -16.92 -2.96
N ASP A 209 2.40 -15.61 -2.68
CA ASP A 209 2.35 -14.57 -3.70
C ASP A 209 2.98 -13.25 -3.23
N VAL A 210 3.15 -12.30 -4.15
CA VAL A 210 3.81 -11.01 -3.91
C VAL A 210 3.11 -10.11 -2.89
N ARG A 211 1.83 -10.35 -2.56
CA ARG A 211 1.14 -9.60 -1.48
C ARG A 211 1.82 -9.89 -0.14
N ALA A 212 2.25 -11.13 0.08
CA ALA A 212 2.97 -11.52 1.29
C ALA A 212 4.27 -10.72 1.44
N SER A 213 5.09 -10.64 0.38
CA SER A 213 6.33 -9.87 0.37
C SER A 213 6.11 -8.38 0.62
N TYR A 214 5.07 -7.80 0.00
CA TYR A 214 4.69 -6.40 0.25
C TYR A 214 4.26 -6.17 1.70
N CYS A 215 3.43 -7.06 2.26
CA CYS A 215 3.02 -6.97 3.66
C CYS A 215 4.23 -7.07 4.60
N VAL A 216 5.14 -8.04 4.38
CA VAL A 216 6.37 -8.19 5.17
C VAL A 216 7.21 -6.92 5.12
N TRP A 217 7.41 -6.34 3.93
CA TRP A 217 8.13 -5.08 3.77
C TRP A 217 7.51 -3.96 4.60
N CYS A 218 6.20 -3.72 4.46
CA CYS A 218 5.50 -2.65 5.18
C CYS A 218 5.49 -2.85 6.70
N ILE A 219 5.14 -4.05 7.17
CA ILE A 219 5.07 -4.38 8.60
C ILE A 219 6.44 -4.20 9.25
N SER A 220 7.48 -4.79 8.64
CA SER A 220 8.83 -4.74 9.20
C SER A 220 9.46 -3.35 9.17
N THR A 221 9.10 -2.54 8.17
CA THR A 221 9.49 -1.13 8.07
C THR A 221 8.81 -0.29 9.14
N LEU A 222 7.48 -0.37 9.31
CA LEU A 222 6.78 0.45 10.32
C LEU A 222 7.17 0.07 11.75
N LEU A 223 7.44 -1.22 12.00
CA LEU A 223 7.79 -1.72 13.32
C LEU A 223 9.30 -1.76 13.58
N GLY A 224 10.17 -1.36 12.66
CA GLY A 224 11.62 -1.42 12.86
C GLY A 224 12.14 -2.80 13.23
N ILE A 225 11.59 -3.85 12.59
CA ILE A 225 11.98 -5.26 12.80
C ILE A 225 12.52 -5.92 11.52
N GLY A 226 12.81 -5.12 10.48
CA GLY A 226 13.45 -5.61 9.26
C GLY A 226 14.88 -6.08 9.53
N THR A 227 15.27 -7.21 8.94
CA THR A 227 16.62 -7.76 9.01
C THR A 227 17.08 -8.17 7.62
N GLN A 228 18.40 -8.30 7.43
CA GLN A 228 18.95 -8.86 6.19
C GLN A 228 18.37 -10.27 5.92
N GLU A 229 18.24 -11.09 6.97
CA GLU A 229 17.74 -12.45 6.84
C GLU A 229 16.29 -12.47 6.34
N LEU A 230 15.43 -11.61 6.91
CA LEU A 230 14.04 -11.47 6.49
C LEU A 230 13.96 -11.11 5.00
N PHE A 231 14.76 -10.15 4.53
CA PHE A 231 14.70 -9.68 3.14
C PHE A 231 15.50 -10.52 2.14
N ARG A 232 16.33 -11.46 2.60
CA ARG A 232 17.18 -12.28 1.73
C ARG A 232 16.36 -13.01 0.66
N GLY A 233 16.75 -12.87 -0.60
CA GLY A 233 16.10 -13.51 -1.75
C GLY A 233 14.80 -12.85 -2.22
N MET A 234 14.21 -11.92 -1.44
CA MET A 234 12.92 -11.30 -1.76
C MET A 234 12.97 -10.59 -3.12
N SER A 235 14.04 -9.83 -3.40
CA SER A 235 14.24 -9.15 -4.69
C SER A 235 14.17 -10.12 -5.88
N GLY A 236 14.81 -11.29 -5.79
CA GLY A 236 14.81 -12.29 -6.86
C GLY A 236 13.44 -12.93 -7.08
N PHE A 237 12.69 -13.18 -6.00
CA PHE A 237 11.29 -13.63 -6.12
C PHE A 237 10.43 -12.57 -6.81
N LEU A 238 10.49 -11.31 -6.37
CA LEU A 238 9.70 -10.22 -6.93
C LEU A 238 9.97 -10.01 -8.43
N THR A 239 11.23 -10.01 -8.86
CA THR A 239 11.59 -9.83 -10.27
C THR A 239 11.18 -11.02 -11.14
N SER A 240 11.20 -12.23 -10.59
CA SER A 240 10.72 -13.44 -11.30
C SER A 240 9.22 -13.48 -11.55
N CYS A 241 8.43 -12.61 -10.90
CA CYS A 241 6.98 -12.52 -11.11
C CYS A 241 6.61 -11.66 -12.34
N GLN A 242 7.58 -11.02 -13.02
CA GLN A 242 7.31 -10.23 -14.20
C GLN A 242 6.94 -11.13 -15.40
N SER A 243 5.78 -10.86 -16.01
CA SER A 243 5.26 -11.61 -17.16
C SER A 243 5.75 -11.03 -18.49
N TYR A 244 5.44 -11.73 -19.59
CA TYR A 244 5.73 -11.27 -20.95
C TYR A 244 5.01 -9.96 -21.32
N GLU A 245 3.89 -9.63 -20.67
CA GLU A 245 3.14 -8.39 -20.90
C GLU A 245 3.90 -7.17 -20.38
N GLY A 246 4.82 -7.37 -19.44
CA GLY A 246 5.59 -6.33 -18.74
C GLY A 246 5.14 -6.08 -17.31
N GLY A 247 3.86 -6.32 -16.98
CA GLY A 247 3.37 -6.29 -15.60
C GLY A 247 3.73 -7.55 -14.81
N LEU A 248 3.38 -7.58 -13.51
CA LEU A 248 3.72 -8.69 -12.61
C LEU A 248 2.50 -9.54 -12.23
N ALA A 249 2.72 -10.84 -12.25
CA ALA A 249 1.77 -11.85 -11.79
C ALA A 249 1.83 -12.00 -10.26
N SER A 250 0.93 -12.81 -9.70
CA SER A 250 0.88 -13.05 -8.26
C SER A 250 2.13 -13.75 -7.75
N THR A 251 2.71 -14.68 -8.51
CA THR A 251 3.80 -15.52 -8.04
C THR A 251 4.66 -16.02 -9.21
N SER A 252 5.69 -16.80 -8.91
CA SER A 252 6.53 -17.49 -9.89
C SER A 252 6.84 -18.90 -9.40
N PHE A 253 7.08 -19.83 -10.31
CA PHE A 253 7.37 -21.21 -9.93
C PHE A 253 8.86 -21.39 -9.58
N PRO A 254 9.22 -21.77 -8.35
CA PRO A 254 10.59 -22.12 -8.02
C PRO A 254 10.95 -23.51 -8.58
N SER A 255 12.22 -23.70 -8.89
CA SER A 255 12.76 -25.00 -9.28
C SER A 255 13.58 -25.59 -8.14
N TYR A 256 13.53 -26.92 -7.97
CA TYR A 256 14.26 -27.63 -6.93
C TYR A 256 15.15 -28.73 -7.53
N THR A 257 16.28 -29.00 -6.87
CA THR A 257 17.12 -30.16 -7.18
C THR A 257 16.41 -31.47 -6.77
N PRO A 258 16.89 -32.65 -7.21
CA PRO A 258 16.36 -33.94 -6.73
C PRO A 258 16.42 -34.12 -5.20
N GLN A 259 17.28 -33.36 -4.50
CA GLN A 259 17.39 -33.33 -3.04
C GLN A 259 16.42 -32.30 -2.41
N LEU A 260 15.47 -31.77 -3.17
CA LEU A 260 14.50 -30.74 -2.76
C LEU A 260 15.14 -29.43 -2.29
N LEU A 261 16.32 -29.11 -2.84
CA LEU A 261 17.03 -27.87 -2.56
C LEU A 261 16.65 -26.82 -3.58
N PHE A 262 16.39 -25.59 -3.16
CA PHE A 262 16.08 -24.51 -4.08
C PHE A 262 17.22 -24.30 -5.08
N ASN A 263 16.90 -24.39 -6.37
CA ASN A 263 17.84 -24.19 -7.45
C ASN A 263 17.71 -22.75 -7.98
N SER A 264 18.54 -21.85 -7.45
CA SER A 264 18.60 -20.43 -7.82
C SER A 264 19.00 -20.19 -9.28
N ALA A 265 19.66 -21.16 -9.92
CA ALA A 265 20.15 -21.04 -11.29
C ALA A 265 19.11 -21.46 -12.34
N ALA A 266 18.05 -22.16 -11.93
CA ALA A 266 17.01 -22.59 -12.85
C ALA A 266 16.01 -21.46 -13.15
N PRO A 267 15.39 -21.44 -14.35
CA PRO A 267 14.35 -20.47 -14.69
C PRO A 267 13.20 -20.49 -13.69
N ARG A 268 12.70 -19.29 -13.38
CA ARG A 268 11.54 -19.07 -12.50
C ARG A 268 10.43 -18.38 -13.28
N PRO A 269 9.57 -19.13 -13.99
CA PRO A 269 8.51 -18.53 -14.79
C PRO A 269 7.44 -17.91 -13.89
N ALA A 270 6.98 -16.71 -14.25
CA ALA A 270 5.82 -16.09 -13.64
C ALA A 270 4.58 -16.99 -13.79
N LEU A 271 3.75 -17.07 -12.75
CA LEU A 271 2.53 -17.86 -12.72
C LEU A 271 1.32 -16.94 -12.60
N GLY A 272 0.52 -16.90 -13.66
CA GLY A 272 -0.66 -16.06 -13.78
C GLY A 272 -0.44 -14.86 -14.70
N GLU A 273 -1.53 -14.12 -14.89
CA GLU A 273 -1.58 -12.90 -15.70
C GLU A 273 -0.97 -11.72 -14.95
N ALA A 274 -0.41 -10.76 -15.67
CA ALA A 274 -0.03 -9.49 -15.06
C ALA A 274 -1.26 -8.81 -14.44
N HIS A 275 -1.17 -8.29 -13.23
CA HIS A 275 -2.32 -7.67 -12.54
C HIS A 275 -1.91 -6.49 -11.66
N GLY A 276 -2.64 -5.37 -11.76
CA GLY A 276 -2.31 -4.09 -11.10
C GLY A 276 -2.03 -4.24 -9.62
N GLY A 277 -2.88 -4.96 -8.89
CA GLY A 277 -2.67 -5.25 -7.47
C GLY A 277 -1.35 -5.97 -7.15
N TYR A 278 -0.98 -7.00 -7.94
CA TYR A 278 0.27 -7.75 -7.74
C TYR A 278 1.47 -6.94 -8.22
N ALA A 279 1.34 -6.23 -9.35
CA ALA A 279 2.32 -5.30 -9.85
C ALA A 279 2.68 -4.23 -8.82
N PHE A 280 1.68 -3.56 -8.23
CA PHE A 280 1.92 -2.60 -7.15
C PHE A 280 2.66 -3.25 -5.97
N CYS A 281 2.17 -4.39 -5.46
CA CYS A 281 2.81 -5.07 -4.33
C CYS A 281 4.29 -5.37 -4.60
N ALA A 282 4.57 -5.96 -5.77
CA ALA A 282 5.91 -6.35 -6.14
C ALA A 282 6.84 -5.15 -6.40
N THR A 283 6.35 -4.14 -7.13
CA THR A 283 7.11 -2.94 -7.46
C THR A 283 7.38 -2.08 -6.23
N ALA A 284 6.41 -1.92 -5.32
CA ALA A 284 6.58 -1.16 -4.08
C ALA A 284 7.59 -1.83 -3.12
N ALA A 285 7.51 -3.15 -2.93
CA ALA A 285 8.48 -3.89 -2.12
C ALA A 285 9.88 -3.86 -2.76
N TYR A 286 9.96 -4.00 -4.10
CA TYR A 286 11.22 -3.92 -4.83
C TYR A 286 11.87 -2.51 -4.74
N LEU A 287 11.08 -1.44 -4.85
CA LEU A 287 11.55 -0.06 -4.61
C LEU A 287 12.15 0.08 -3.21
N GLY A 288 11.44 -0.42 -2.20
CA GLY A 288 11.92 -0.43 -0.83
C GLY A 288 13.31 -1.07 -0.70
N LEU A 289 13.48 -2.28 -1.26
CA LEU A 289 14.76 -2.99 -1.28
C LEU A 289 15.85 -2.26 -2.08
N LYS A 290 15.49 -1.56 -3.17
CA LYS A 290 16.45 -0.81 -4.01
C LYS A 290 16.92 0.49 -3.36
N LEU A 291 16.11 1.09 -2.51
CA LEU A 291 16.52 2.24 -1.71
C LEU A 291 17.49 1.84 -0.58
N LEU A 292 17.55 0.55 -0.24
CA LEU A 292 18.61 0.00 0.61
C LEU A 292 19.87 -0.28 -0.23
N ASP A 293 21.05 -0.10 0.37
CA ASP A 293 22.31 -0.48 -0.27
C ASP A 293 22.30 -2.00 -0.56
N PRO A 294 22.45 -2.44 -1.82
CA PRO A 294 22.50 -3.85 -2.18
C PRO A 294 23.50 -4.67 -1.36
N ALA A 295 24.62 -4.08 -0.96
CA ALA A 295 25.63 -4.78 -0.16
C ALA A 295 25.09 -5.24 1.21
N LEU A 296 24.11 -4.53 1.77
CA LEU A 296 23.59 -4.78 3.12
C LEU A 296 22.59 -5.92 3.22
N TYR A 297 21.92 -6.32 2.14
CA TYR A 297 21.03 -7.48 2.14
C TYR A 297 21.55 -8.69 1.33
N SER A 298 22.68 -8.49 0.61
CA SER A 298 23.35 -9.55 -0.15
C SER A 298 24.55 -10.17 0.57
N ARG A 299 25.27 -9.43 1.43
CA ARG A 299 26.41 -9.97 2.19
C ARG A 299 25.95 -10.77 3.40
N GLY A 300 25.68 -12.06 3.19
CA GLY A 300 25.55 -13.04 4.26
C GLY A 300 26.53 -14.20 4.07
N LYS A 301 27.82 -13.99 4.35
CA LYS A 301 28.72 -15.12 4.65
C LYS A 301 28.49 -15.52 6.11
N THR A 302 27.47 -16.32 6.38
CA THR A 302 27.36 -16.96 7.71
C THR A 302 28.31 -18.14 7.76
N ALA A 303 29.25 -18.12 8.72
CA ALA A 303 30.18 -19.19 9.04
C ALA A 303 29.55 -20.36 9.83
N ALA A 304 28.22 -20.49 9.81
CA ALA A 304 27.52 -21.65 10.35
C ALA A 304 27.13 -22.55 9.17
N PRO A 305 27.41 -23.87 9.22
CA PRO A 305 26.93 -24.78 8.21
C PRO A 305 25.41 -24.87 8.33
N ALA A 306 24.69 -24.06 7.54
CA ALA A 306 23.38 -24.49 7.07
C ALA A 306 23.60 -25.85 6.38
N PRO A 307 22.76 -26.88 6.58
CA PRO A 307 22.95 -28.18 5.93
C PRO A 307 22.95 -28.15 4.39
N ILE A 308 22.80 -26.97 3.78
CA ILE A 308 22.63 -26.77 2.36
C ILE A 308 23.37 -25.47 1.98
N ALA A 309 24.48 -25.59 1.27
CA ALA A 309 25.11 -24.46 0.59
C ALA A 309 24.13 -23.94 -0.48
N LEU A 310 23.52 -22.78 -0.24
CA LEU A 310 22.75 -22.08 -1.25
C LEU A 310 23.72 -21.29 -2.13
N ASP A 311 23.91 -21.73 -3.38
CA ASP A 311 24.61 -21.01 -4.46
C ASP A 311 23.84 -19.72 -4.83
N ASN A 312 23.78 -18.77 -3.90
CA ASN A 312 23.01 -17.53 -4.02
C ASN A 312 23.75 -16.41 -4.76
N GLU A 313 25.01 -16.61 -5.18
CA GLU A 313 25.80 -15.52 -5.78
C GLU A 313 25.33 -15.09 -7.18
N ARG A 314 24.59 -15.93 -7.94
CA ARG A 314 24.09 -15.56 -9.28
C ARG A 314 22.67 -14.97 -9.32
N ALA A 315 21.83 -15.20 -8.32
CA ALA A 315 20.46 -14.63 -8.28
C ALA A 315 20.44 -13.10 -8.05
N SER A 316 21.60 -12.52 -7.73
CA SER A 316 21.82 -11.10 -7.43
C SER A 316 21.74 -10.16 -8.64
N GLU A 317 21.58 -10.66 -9.88
CA GLU A 317 21.59 -9.83 -11.09
C GLU A 317 20.22 -9.61 -11.76
N ALA A 318 19.19 -10.40 -11.42
CA ALA A 318 17.87 -10.27 -12.07
C ALA A 318 17.20 -8.94 -11.68
N LYS A 319 17.09 -8.02 -12.64
CA LYS A 319 16.45 -6.71 -12.49
C LYS A 319 15.05 -6.73 -13.09
N MET A 320 14.12 -6.04 -12.43
CA MET A 320 12.80 -5.75 -12.99
C MET A 320 12.97 -4.91 -14.27
N ASN A 321 12.37 -5.33 -15.38
CA ASN A 321 12.43 -4.57 -16.62
C ASN A 321 11.46 -3.38 -16.57
N LEU A 322 11.97 -2.21 -16.17
CA LEU A 322 11.15 -1.00 -15.98
C LEU A 322 10.53 -0.48 -17.29
N SER A 323 11.16 -0.73 -18.45
CA SER A 323 10.64 -0.29 -19.75
C SER A 323 9.33 -1.02 -20.09
N THR A 324 9.33 -2.35 -20.03
CA THR A 324 8.13 -3.17 -20.27
C THR A 324 7.07 -2.95 -19.19
N LEU A 325 7.47 -2.76 -17.93
CA LEU A 325 6.54 -2.41 -16.85
C LEU A 325 5.88 -1.05 -17.06
N THR A 326 6.63 -0.05 -17.54
CA THR A 326 6.09 1.28 -17.87
C THR A 326 5.08 1.18 -19.00
N ARG A 327 5.43 0.49 -20.09
CA ARG A 327 4.53 0.27 -21.22
C ARG A 327 3.23 -0.40 -20.76
N TRP A 328 3.35 -1.46 -19.97
CA TRP A 328 2.19 -2.20 -19.45
C TRP A 328 1.31 -1.32 -18.55
N THR A 329 1.91 -0.63 -17.57
CA THR A 329 1.18 0.24 -16.63
C THR A 329 0.46 1.36 -17.37
N LEU A 330 1.10 1.97 -18.38
CA LEU A 330 0.48 2.98 -19.23
C LEU A 330 -0.73 2.45 -20.01
N SER A 331 -0.66 1.20 -20.51
CA SER A 331 -1.77 0.58 -21.24
C SER A 331 -3.01 0.26 -20.38
N LEU A 332 -2.91 0.42 -19.06
CA LEU A 332 -4.01 0.21 -18.12
C LEU A 332 -4.85 1.47 -17.89
N GLN A 333 -4.36 2.67 -18.23
CA GLN A 333 -5.23 3.85 -18.20
C GLN A 333 -6.18 3.80 -19.38
N CYS A 334 -7.47 3.92 -19.11
CA CYS A 334 -8.47 3.95 -20.16
C CYS A 334 -8.39 5.29 -20.93
N PRO A 335 -8.14 5.29 -22.24
CA PRO A 335 -7.78 6.49 -22.98
C PRO A 335 -8.96 7.38 -23.40
N PHE A 336 -10.19 6.87 -23.35
CA PHE A 336 -11.37 7.58 -23.86
C PHE A 336 -12.30 8.07 -22.74
N PRO A 337 -12.99 9.21 -22.92
CA PRO A 337 -14.01 9.68 -21.97
C PRO A 337 -15.14 8.68 -21.74
N SER A 338 -15.48 7.86 -22.73
CA SER A 338 -16.45 6.74 -22.60
C SER A 338 -16.07 5.76 -21.49
N GLN A 339 -14.79 5.63 -21.18
CA GLN A 339 -14.26 4.78 -20.11
C GLN A 339 -13.85 5.60 -18.87
N GLY A 340 -14.12 6.90 -18.87
CA GLY A 340 -13.98 7.83 -17.76
C GLY A 340 -12.54 8.20 -17.36
N GLY A 341 -11.51 7.70 -18.05
CA GLY A 341 -10.11 8.03 -17.72
C GLY A 341 -9.50 7.28 -16.52
N GLY A 342 -10.25 6.32 -15.96
CA GLY A 342 -9.81 5.47 -14.86
C GLY A 342 -8.81 4.40 -15.28
N PHE A 343 -8.51 3.47 -14.37
CA PHE A 343 -7.60 2.37 -14.64
C PHE A 343 -8.29 1.01 -14.56
N LYS A 344 -7.83 0.08 -15.39
CA LYS A 344 -8.14 -1.35 -15.27
C LYS A 344 -7.04 -2.10 -14.52
N GLY A 345 -7.38 -3.29 -14.04
CA GLY A 345 -6.41 -4.16 -13.37
C GLY A 345 -5.52 -4.93 -14.32
N ARG A 346 -6.03 -5.25 -15.51
CA ARG A 346 -5.45 -6.18 -16.48
C ARG A 346 -5.91 -5.86 -17.89
N ILE A 347 -5.16 -6.34 -18.88
CA ILE A 347 -5.50 -6.12 -20.30
C ILE A 347 -6.88 -6.76 -20.59
N ASN A 348 -7.71 -6.08 -21.38
CA ASN A 348 -9.07 -6.53 -21.75
C ASN A 348 -10.03 -6.82 -20.58
N LYS A 349 -9.81 -6.18 -19.42
CA LYS A 349 -10.77 -6.12 -18.31
C LYS A 349 -11.28 -4.68 -18.13
N LEU A 350 -12.43 -4.59 -17.47
CA LEU A 350 -13.14 -3.35 -17.21
C LEU A 350 -12.32 -2.41 -16.30
N VAL A 351 -12.57 -1.11 -16.44
CA VAL A 351 -12.15 -0.09 -15.47
C VAL A 351 -12.71 -0.36 -14.08
N ASP A 352 -11.97 -0.03 -13.03
CA ASP A 352 -12.43 -0.14 -11.63
C ASP A 352 -11.69 0.88 -10.75
N GLY A 353 -12.44 1.60 -9.92
CA GLY A 353 -11.95 2.67 -9.07
C GLY A 353 -10.87 2.25 -8.06
N CYS A 354 -10.79 0.99 -7.63
CA CYS A 354 -9.70 0.57 -6.75
C CYS A 354 -8.33 0.60 -7.45
N TYR A 355 -8.30 0.41 -8.78
CA TYR A 355 -7.07 0.52 -9.56
C TYR A 355 -6.59 1.95 -9.72
N SER A 356 -7.36 2.96 -9.29
CA SER A 356 -6.84 4.32 -9.09
C SER A 356 -5.59 4.35 -8.20
N TRP A 357 -5.50 3.42 -7.25
CA TRP A 357 -4.28 3.17 -6.48
C TRP A 357 -3.37 2.15 -7.16
N PHE A 358 -3.89 0.93 -7.40
CA PHE A 358 -3.05 -0.24 -7.73
C PHE A 358 -2.47 -0.25 -9.15
N SER A 359 -3.12 0.38 -10.13
CA SER A 359 -2.59 0.53 -11.50
C SER A 359 -2.31 1.99 -11.85
N GLY A 360 -3.00 2.91 -11.16
CA GLY A 360 -2.94 4.34 -11.36
C GLY A 360 -1.90 5.02 -10.48
N ALA A 361 -2.31 6.05 -9.77
CA ALA A 361 -1.41 6.99 -9.13
C ALA A 361 -0.46 6.37 -8.09
N GLY A 362 -0.90 5.35 -7.35
CA GLY A 362 -0.05 4.62 -6.41
C GLY A 362 1.08 3.86 -7.12
N MET A 363 0.73 3.11 -8.18
CA MET A 363 1.69 2.40 -9.03
C MET A 363 2.67 3.35 -9.72
N TRP A 364 2.17 4.46 -10.28
CA TRP A 364 3.03 5.46 -10.91
C TRP A 364 3.97 6.13 -9.91
N GLY A 365 3.53 6.39 -8.68
CA GLY A 365 4.40 6.92 -7.62
C GLY A 365 5.60 6.02 -7.31
N VAL A 366 5.42 4.68 -7.31
CA VAL A 366 6.53 3.75 -7.08
C VAL A 366 7.37 3.50 -8.35
N LEU A 367 6.74 3.49 -9.52
CA LEU A 367 7.42 3.25 -10.80
C LEU A 367 8.28 4.44 -11.22
N GLU A 368 7.78 5.67 -11.11
CA GLU A 368 8.53 6.89 -11.38
C GLU A 368 9.73 7.01 -10.43
N ALA A 369 9.55 6.66 -9.15
CA ALA A 369 10.63 6.58 -8.19
C ALA A 369 11.72 5.59 -8.63
N LEU A 370 11.37 4.36 -9.01
CA LEU A 370 12.33 3.38 -9.52
C LEU A 370 13.07 3.88 -10.77
N ARG A 371 12.35 4.49 -11.72
CA ARG A 371 12.95 5.04 -12.93
C ARG A 371 13.94 6.16 -12.61
N SER A 372 13.62 7.04 -11.65
CA SER A 372 14.53 8.10 -11.21
C SER A 372 15.82 7.56 -10.58
N LEU A 373 15.78 6.37 -9.97
CA LEU A 373 16.98 5.72 -9.43
C LEU A 373 17.87 5.13 -10.54
N GLU A 374 17.29 4.62 -11.64
CA GLU A 374 18.04 4.05 -12.76
C GLU A 374 18.52 5.12 -13.76
N SER A 375 17.79 6.22 -13.90
CA SER A 375 18.09 7.29 -14.87
C SER A 375 17.69 8.67 -14.30
N PRO A 376 18.48 9.25 -13.37
CA PRO A 376 18.16 10.51 -12.72
C PRO A 376 17.99 11.68 -13.71
N GLN A 377 18.79 11.70 -14.78
CA GLN A 377 18.84 12.75 -15.80
C GLN A 377 17.55 12.87 -16.62
N ASP A 378 16.76 11.80 -16.72
CA ASP A 378 15.52 11.75 -17.52
C ASP A 378 14.27 12.15 -16.73
N SER A 379 14.40 12.44 -15.43
CA SER A 379 13.26 12.57 -14.50
C SER A 379 12.93 14.01 -14.07
N GLU A 380 13.85 14.96 -14.30
CA GLU A 380 13.64 16.37 -14.00
C GLU A 380 12.95 17.10 -15.16
N GLY A 381 11.78 17.70 -14.88
CA GLY A 381 11.04 18.49 -15.86
C GLY A 381 10.29 17.71 -16.94
N ALA A 382 10.34 16.36 -16.93
CA ALA A 382 9.57 15.54 -17.86
C ALA A 382 8.05 15.65 -17.61
N ASP A 383 7.28 15.67 -18.69
CA ASP A 383 5.83 15.53 -18.62
C ASP A 383 5.42 14.16 -18.07
N ASP A 384 4.29 14.10 -17.36
CA ASP A 384 3.81 12.82 -16.85
C ASP A 384 3.45 11.90 -18.02
N LEU A 385 3.84 10.63 -17.91
CA LEU A 385 3.56 9.61 -18.93
C LEU A 385 2.09 9.22 -18.99
N TRP A 386 1.31 9.58 -17.97
CA TRP A 386 -0.08 9.21 -17.76
C TRP A 386 -0.90 10.45 -17.37
N SER A 387 -2.22 10.39 -17.52
CA SER A 387 -3.09 11.54 -17.26
C SER A 387 -3.58 11.55 -15.82
N ARG A 388 -2.92 12.34 -14.97
CA ARG A 388 -3.42 12.66 -13.61
C ARG A 388 -4.82 13.27 -13.65
N PRO A 389 -5.11 14.28 -14.48
CA PRO A 389 -6.44 14.92 -14.46
C PRO A 389 -7.56 13.96 -14.88
N ALA A 390 -7.33 13.08 -15.86
CA ALA A 390 -8.33 12.10 -16.27
C ALA A 390 -8.66 11.11 -15.15
N LEU A 391 -7.67 10.69 -14.36
CA LEU A 391 -7.93 9.84 -13.20
C LEU A 391 -8.74 10.59 -12.12
N GLN A 392 -8.45 11.87 -11.88
CA GLN A 392 -9.23 12.66 -10.92
C GLN A 392 -10.68 12.80 -11.38
N LEU A 393 -10.92 13.07 -12.68
CA LEU A 393 -12.27 13.11 -13.26
C LEU A 393 -12.99 11.78 -13.11
N TYR A 394 -12.33 10.64 -13.36
CA TYR A 394 -12.94 9.31 -13.10
C TYR A 394 -13.44 9.21 -11.66
N ILE A 395 -12.59 9.57 -10.70
CA ILE A 395 -12.91 9.40 -9.29
C ILE A 395 -14.06 10.35 -8.88
N LEU A 396 -13.97 11.61 -9.29
CA LEU A 396 -14.93 12.66 -8.93
C LEU A 396 -16.29 12.46 -9.63
N LEU A 397 -16.32 12.00 -10.88
CA LEU A 397 -17.55 11.94 -11.65
C LEU A 397 -18.15 10.53 -11.73
N VAL A 398 -17.31 9.48 -11.82
CA VAL A 398 -17.74 8.11 -12.10
C VAL A 398 -17.79 7.24 -10.84
N ALA A 399 -16.74 7.32 -10.01
CA ALA A 399 -16.61 6.52 -8.80
C ALA A 399 -17.40 7.07 -7.59
N GLN A 400 -17.80 8.34 -7.63
CA GLN A 400 -18.81 8.86 -6.71
C GLN A 400 -20.21 8.40 -7.13
N ASN A 401 -21.12 8.28 -6.17
CA ASN A 401 -22.54 8.09 -6.47
C ASN A 401 -23.20 9.47 -6.62
N LEU A 402 -23.39 9.90 -7.86
CA LEU A 402 -24.05 11.15 -8.20
C LEU A 402 -25.53 10.90 -8.54
N THR A 403 -26.38 11.87 -8.23
CA THR A 403 -27.76 11.93 -8.72
C THR A 403 -27.78 12.36 -10.19
N PRO A 404 -28.91 12.17 -10.92
CA PRO A 404 -28.99 12.52 -12.34
C PRO A 404 -28.71 13.99 -12.68
N ASP A 405 -28.84 14.90 -11.71
CA ASP A 405 -28.51 16.33 -11.83
C ASP A 405 -27.03 16.64 -11.52
N GLY A 406 -26.19 15.62 -11.31
CA GLY A 406 -24.77 15.76 -11.02
C GLY A 406 -24.45 16.10 -9.56
N THR A 407 -25.42 16.03 -8.64
CA THR A 407 -25.22 16.33 -7.21
C THR A 407 -24.97 15.09 -6.36
N ALA A 408 -24.58 15.28 -5.10
CA ALA A 408 -24.20 14.18 -4.21
C ALA A 408 -25.38 13.29 -3.81
N ALA A 409 -25.30 11.97 -4.04
CA ALA A 409 -26.21 11.05 -3.40
C ALA A 409 -25.95 10.99 -1.88
N LEU A 410 -27.02 10.99 -1.07
CA LEU A 410 -26.95 10.95 0.40
C LEU A 410 -26.27 9.68 0.97
N SER A 411 -26.09 8.64 0.16
CA SER A 411 -25.46 7.38 0.59
C SER A 411 -23.99 7.55 0.93
N GLY A 412 -23.28 8.46 0.25
CA GLY A 412 -21.82 8.60 0.33
C GLY A 412 -21.05 7.34 -0.08
N GLY A 413 -19.75 7.33 0.21
CA GLY A 413 -18.80 6.29 -0.20
C GLY A 413 -18.45 6.35 -1.69
N LEU A 414 -17.35 5.70 -2.06
CA LEU A 414 -16.95 5.49 -3.46
C LEU A 414 -17.02 4.01 -3.84
N ARG A 415 -17.13 3.74 -5.13
CA ARG A 415 -17.40 2.41 -5.71
C ARG A 415 -16.35 2.00 -6.74
N ASP A 416 -16.47 0.76 -7.18
CA ASP A 416 -15.79 0.20 -8.34
C ASP A 416 -16.11 1.03 -9.61
N LYS A 417 -17.36 0.97 -10.05
CA LYS A 417 -17.89 1.60 -11.26
C LYS A 417 -19.42 1.82 -11.12
N PRO A 418 -20.10 2.54 -12.03
CA PRO A 418 -21.55 2.65 -12.02
C PRO A 418 -22.26 1.29 -11.95
N GLY A 419 -23.43 1.26 -11.31
CA GLY A 419 -24.17 0.01 -11.03
C GLY A 419 -23.63 -0.81 -9.85
N LYS A 420 -22.43 -0.53 -9.32
CA LYS A 420 -21.91 -1.16 -8.10
C LYS A 420 -22.22 -0.33 -6.85
N LYS A 421 -22.38 -1.02 -5.71
CA LYS A 421 -22.54 -0.38 -4.40
C LYS A 421 -21.19 0.15 -3.91
N ALA A 422 -21.21 1.27 -3.19
CA ALA A 422 -20.04 1.76 -2.49
C ALA A 422 -19.69 0.84 -1.31
N ASP A 423 -18.40 0.72 -1.02
CA ASP A 423 -17.87 -0.02 0.12
C ASP A 423 -16.60 0.66 0.66
N ALA A 424 -16.12 0.20 1.83
CA ALA A 424 -14.95 0.79 2.48
C ALA A 424 -13.66 0.59 1.67
N TYR A 425 -13.52 -0.54 0.97
CA TYR A 425 -12.34 -0.86 0.16
C TYR A 425 -12.20 0.12 -1.00
N HIS A 426 -13.24 0.26 -1.82
CA HIS A 426 -13.25 1.18 -2.95
C HIS A 426 -13.20 2.64 -2.48
N THR A 427 -13.84 2.98 -1.35
CA THR A 427 -13.71 4.32 -0.76
C THR A 427 -12.25 4.63 -0.44
N CYS A 428 -11.54 3.72 0.24
CA CYS A 428 -10.14 3.89 0.59
C CYS A 428 -9.24 4.03 -0.64
N TYR A 429 -9.33 3.12 -1.61
CA TYR A 429 -8.39 3.09 -2.73
C TYR A 429 -8.70 4.12 -3.82
N ASN A 430 -9.96 4.54 -4.00
CA ASN A 430 -10.25 5.73 -4.82
C ASN A 430 -9.68 6.99 -4.16
N LEU A 431 -9.89 7.20 -2.86
CA LEU A 431 -9.35 8.38 -2.17
C LEU A 431 -7.81 8.38 -2.15
N ALA A 432 -7.18 7.22 -1.94
CA ALA A 432 -5.73 7.09 -2.01
C ALA A 432 -5.20 7.39 -3.42
N GLY A 433 -5.88 6.87 -4.45
CA GLY A 433 -5.57 7.18 -5.85
C GLY A 433 -5.75 8.67 -6.18
N LEU A 434 -6.82 9.30 -5.69
CA LEU A 434 -7.07 10.74 -5.86
C LEU A 434 -5.97 11.57 -5.19
N SER A 435 -5.63 11.24 -3.94
CA SER A 435 -4.53 11.88 -3.22
C SER A 435 -3.22 11.74 -3.98
N ALA A 436 -2.84 10.53 -4.42
CA ALA A 436 -1.59 10.34 -5.16
C ALA A 436 -1.62 11.00 -6.57
N ALA A 437 -2.79 11.15 -7.20
CA ALA A 437 -2.93 11.88 -8.45
C ALA A 437 -2.76 13.40 -8.26
N GLN A 438 -3.20 13.92 -7.10
CA GLN A 438 -3.10 15.33 -6.74
C GLN A 438 -1.68 15.74 -6.35
N HIS A 439 -0.92 14.86 -5.69
CA HIS A 439 0.39 15.19 -5.13
C HIS A 439 1.51 14.46 -5.87
N VAL A 440 2.48 15.21 -6.40
CA VAL A 440 3.68 14.61 -7.02
C VAL A 440 4.71 14.38 -5.92
N VAL A 441 4.72 13.19 -5.33
CA VAL A 441 5.67 12.81 -4.26
C VAL A 441 6.81 11.97 -4.86
N ARG A 442 8.06 12.29 -4.49
CA ARG A 442 9.25 11.54 -4.94
C ARG A 442 10.23 11.29 -3.79
N PRO A 443 11.07 10.24 -3.88
CA PRO A 443 12.26 10.15 -3.02
C PRO A 443 13.10 11.42 -3.17
N CYS A 444 13.54 11.99 -2.05
CA CYS A 444 14.31 13.23 -1.98
C CYS A 444 15.62 12.94 -1.25
N ALA A 445 16.74 13.15 -1.96
CA ALA A 445 18.07 12.86 -1.44
C ALA A 445 18.38 13.73 -0.21
N GLU A 446 17.99 15.00 -0.24
CA GLU A 446 18.21 15.96 0.85
C GLU A 446 17.46 15.54 2.13
N THR A 447 16.17 15.19 2.01
CA THR A 447 15.38 14.71 3.16
C THR A 447 15.91 13.38 3.68
N ARG A 448 16.27 12.45 2.79
CA ARG A 448 16.89 11.18 3.19
C ARG A 448 18.20 11.41 3.93
N ASP A 449 19.07 12.27 3.42
CA ASP A 449 20.38 12.55 4.01
C ASP A 449 20.23 13.29 5.34
N PHE A 450 19.23 14.17 5.47
CA PHE A 450 18.84 14.76 6.75
C PHE A 450 18.42 13.69 7.78
N CYS A 451 17.51 12.78 7.41
CA CYS A 451 17.08 11.70 8.31
C CYS A 451 18.24 10.73 8.64
N TYR A 452 19.10 10.47 7.67
CA TYR A 452 20.26 9.59 7.85
C TYR A 452 21.28 10.22 8.81
N THR A 453 21.66 11.48 8.60
CA THR A 453 22.64 12.18 9.45
C THR A 453 22.10 12.51 10.84
N GLY A 454 20.78 12.74 10.97
CA GLY A 454 20.10 12.96 12.24
C GLY A 454 19.88 11.70 13.09
N TRP A 455 20.25 10.51 12.59
CA TRP A 455 20.11 9.24 13.31
C TRP A 455 20.88 9.23 14.63
N LYS A 456 20.20 8.86 15.71
CA LYS A 456 20.77 8.70 17.05
C LYS A 456 21.01 7.20 17.32
N SER A 457 22.26 6.80 17.44
CA SER A 457 22.62 5.41 17.76
C SER A 457 22.26 5.06 19.21
N GLY A 458 21.71 3.86 19.42
CA GLY A 458 21.43 3.31 20.75
C GLY A 458 20.18 3.85 21.46
N SER A 459 19.36 4.66 20.82
CA SER A 459 18.17 5.30 21.43
C SER A 459 16.85 4.52 21.26
N GLY A 460 16.87 3.28 20.77
CA GLY A 460 15.65 2.52 20.51
C GLY A 460 15.65 1.08 21.04
N PRO A 461 14.47 0.42 21.04
CA PRO A 461 14.37 -0.99 21.40
C PRO A 461 15.32 -1.78 20.51
N SER A 462 16.24 -2.53 21.12
CA SER A 462 17.20 -3.32 20.36
C SER A 462 16.46 -4.40 19.57
N ALA A 463 16.66 -4.46 18.26
CA ALA A 463 16.23 -5.60 17.46
C ALA A 463 17.02 -6.88 17.84
N SER A 464 18.15 -6.72 18.56
CA SER A 464 19.06 -7.81 18.92
C SER A 464 18.54 -8.74 20.01
N THR A 465 17.47 -8.40 20.74
CA THR A 465 16.87 -9.34 21.71
C THR A 465 16.02 -10.42 21.04
N ALA A 466 15.83 -10.36 19.71
CA ALA A 466 15.18 -11.43 18.95
C ALA A 466 16.13 -12.58 18.58
N GLN A 467 17.45 -12.43 18.77
CA GLN A 467 18.44 -13.48 18.51
C GLN A 467 19.00 -14.05 19.82
N THR A 468 18.51 -15.26 20.15
CA THR A 468 19.21 -16.31 20.91
C THR A 468 19.71 -15.98 22.33
N GLU A 469 18.94 -16.44 23.33
CA GLU A 469 19.53 -17.02 24.55
C GLU A 469 20.15 -18.38 24.16
N GLY A 470 21.48 -18.47 24.16
CA GLY A 470 22.22 -19.71 23.85
C GLY A 470 23.73 -19.50 23.98
N GLU A 471 24.32 -20.13 24.99
CA GLU A 471 25.72 -20.02 25.41
C GLU A 471 26.72 -20.42 24.31
N HIS A 472 27.76 -19.59 24.07
CA HIS A 472 29.17 -19.99 23.83
C HIS A 472 30.05 -18.74 23.67
N VAL A 473 30.93 -18.49 24.65
CA VAL A 473 31.72 -17.25 24.78
C VAL A 473 33.16 -17.48 24.30
N GLY A 474 33.67 -16.60 23.42
CA GLY A 474 35.10 -16.49 23.13
C GLY A 474 35.43 -15.91 21.74
N VAL A 475 34.82 -16.46 20.69
CA VAL A 475 34.99 -15.98 19.29
C VAL A 475 33.75 -15.23 18.78
N ALA A 476 32.62 -15.38 19.48
CA ALA A 476 31.32 -14.80 19.14
C ALA A 476 31.24 -13.27 19.34
N ALA A 477 32.08 -12.66 20.18
CA ALA A 477 31.93 -11.23 20.54
C ALA A 477 32.24 -10.27 19.37
N ALA A 478 33.27 -10.55 18.56
CA ALA A 478 33.62 -9.73 17.40
C ALA A 478 32.61 -9.90 16.25
N ALA A 479 32.14 -11.13 16.02
CA ALA A 479 31.09 -11.42 15.05
C ALA A 479 29.73 -10.80 15.46
N ALA A 480 29.40 -10.85 16.76
CA ALA A 480 28.21 -10.20 17.31
C ALA A 480 28.30 -8.66 17.22
N GLY A 481 29.48 -8.09 17.43
CA GLY A 481 29.73 -6.65 17.25
C GLY A 481 29.55 -6.20 15.79
N SER A 482 30.05 -6.99 14.83
CA SER A 482 29.87 -6.73 13.39
C SER A 482 28.40 -6.86 12.97
N ALA A 483 27.71 -7.92 13.40
CA ALA A 483 26.30 -8.14 13.08
C ALA A 483 25.38 -7.07 13.67
N ALA A 484 25.66 -6.60 14.90
CA ALA A 484 24.93 -5.50 15.52
C ALA A 484 25.12 -4.18 14.75
N ALA A 485 26.34 -3.88 14.30
CA ALA A 485 26.62 -2.69 13.49
C ALA A 485 25.94 -2.74 12.12
N GLU A 486 25.95 -3.90 11.45
CA GLU A 486 25.25 -4.11 10.18
C GLU A 486 23.72 -3.96 10.33
N GLN A 487 23.15 -4.49 11.42
CA GLN A 487 21.74 -4.35 11.72
C GLN A 487 21.35 -2.90 12.03
N GLU A 488 22.19 -2.17 12.76
CA GLU A 488 21.98 -0.75 13.04
C GLU A 488 22.02 0.09 11.75
N GLU A 489 22.99 -0.17 10.87
CA GLU A 489 23.08 0.50 9.57
C GLU A 489 21.87 0.20 8.68
N LEU A 490 21.40 -1.05 8.66
CA LEU A 490 20.18 -1.43 7.96
C LEU A 490 18.96 -0.67 8.52
N ARG A 491 18.81 -0.60 9.85
CA ARG A 491 17.73 0.16 10.49
C ARG A 491 17.78 1.63 10.09
N ARG A 492 18.96 2.26 10.17
CA ARG A 492 19.19 3.65 9.80
C ARG A 492 18.77 3.93 8.36
N ARG A 493 19.10 3.03 7.42
CA ARG A 493 18.73 3.18 6.01
C ARG A 493 17.25 2.96 5.74
N ILE A 494 16.62 1.97 6.37
CA ILE A 494 15.17 1.79 6.25
C ILE A 494 14.46 3.05 6.76
N PHE A 495 14.88 3.57 7.91
CA PHE A 495 14.33 4.79 8.50
C PHE A 495 14.49 6.00 7.55
N SER A 496 15.71 6.27 7.11
CA SER A 496 15.99 7.45 6.28
C SER A 496 15.38 7.37 4.88
N SER A 497 15.36 6.19 4.25
CA SER A 497 14.75 6.02 2.92
C SER A 497 13.23 6.08 2.96
N THR A 498 12.60 5.58 4.02
CA THR A 498 11.14 5.62 4.15
C THR A 498 10.65 7.02 4.49
N LEU A 499 11.35 7.78 5.34
CA LEU A 499 10.99 9.16 5.64
C LEU A 499 11.52 10.17 4.60
N GLY A 500 12.41 9.73 3.71
CA GLY A 500 13.10 10.52 2.68
C GLY A 500 12.25 10.81 1.44
N TYR A 501 10.98 11.14 1.61
CA TYR A 501 10.08 11.53 0.53
C TYR A 501 9.65 12.99 0.70
N ASN A 502 9.49 13.70 -0.41
CA ASN A 502 9.00 15.08 -0.41
C ASN A 502 8.11 15.35 -1.63
N LEU A 503 7.36 16.45 -1.59
CA LEU A 503 6.66 16.99 -2.78
C LEU A 503 7.70 17.47 -3.79
N ALA A 504 7.51 17.12 -5.06
CA ALA A 504 8.41 17.50 -6.15
C ALA A 504 8.42 19.03 -6.34
N PRO A 505 9.60 19.68 -6.28
CA PRO A 505 9.71 21.13 -6.51
C PRO A 505 9.09 21.55 -7.86
N GLY A 506 8.35 22.66 -7.88
CA GLY A 506 7.80 23.26 -9.11
C GLY A 506 6.58 22.56 -9.75
N ARG A 507 6.26 21.32 -9.38
CA ARG A 507 5.04 20.59 -9.84
C ARG A 507 4.34 19.89 -8.67
N GLN A 508 4.23 20.58 -7.55
CA GLN A 508 3.87 19.97 -6.26
C GLN A 508 2.44 19.41 -6.23
N LYS A 509 1.50 20.07 -6.92
CA LYS A 509 0.07 19.82 -6.79
C LYS A 509 -0.69 20.05 -8.10
N ILE A 510 -1.61 19.14 -8.43
CA ILE A 510 -2.56 19.26 -9.54
C ILE A 510 -3.94 18.87 -9.00
N VAL A 511 -4.84 19.84 -8.81
CA VAL A 511 -6.22 19.56 -8.35
C VAL A 511 -7.19 19.89 -9.47
N VAL A 512 -8.04 18.92 -9.81
CA VAL A 512 -9.13 19.07 -10.78
C VAL A 512 -10.39 19.55 -10.07
N GLY A 513 -11.16 20.44 -10.71
CA GLY A 513 -12.32 21.10 -10.12
C GLY A 513 -11.91 22.17 -9.11
N GLU A 514 -12.66 22.26 -8.01
CA GLU A 514 -12.43 23.24 -6.95
C GLU A 514 -11.23 22.88 -6.05
N ASP A 515 -10.53 23.88 -5.51
CA ASP A 515 -9.42 23.68 -4.56
C ASP A 515 -9.82 22.83 -3.34
N SER A 516 -11.10 22.87 -2.96
CA SER A 516 -11.67 22.09 -1.86
C SER A 516 -11.66 20.56 -2.08
N ASN A 517 -11.40 20.12 -3.32
CA ASN A 517 -11.22 18.71 -3.68
C ASN A 517 -9.88 18.13 -3.19
N GLU A 518 -8.94 18.97 -2.76
CA GLU A 518 -7.64 18.52 -2.24
C GLU A 518 -7.81 17.55 -1.07
N LEU A 519 -7.12 16.42 -1.14
CA LEU A 519 -6.96 15.46 -0.06
C LEU A 519 -5.62 15.66 0.64
N LEU A 520 -5.44 15.07 1.83
CA LEU A 520 -4.11 14.99 2.42
C LEU A 520 -3.23 13.98 1.64
N PRO A 521 -1.91 14.24 1.51
CA PRO A 521 -1.00 13.36 0.78
C PRO A 521 -0.79 12.03 1.51
N THR A 522 -0.68 10.95 0.73
CA THR A 522 -0.38 9.61 1.25
C THR A 522 0.99 9.11 0.81
N HIS A 523 1.63 8.30 1.66
CA HIS A 523 2.93 7.72 1.37
C HIS A 523 2.81 6.69 0.23
N PRO A 524 3.58 6.82 -0.88
CA PRO A 524 3.38 6.02 -2.10
C PRO A 524 3.61 4.52 -1.91
N VAL A 525 4.54 4.13 -1.03
CA VAL A 525 4.81 2.72 -0.71
C VAL A 525 3.86 2.16 0.36
N LEU A 526 3.59 2.89 1.45
CA LEU A 526 2.90 2.36 2.63
C LEU A 526 1.38 2.56 2.61
N ASN A 527 0.88 3.48 1.78
CA ASN A 527 -0.53 3.93 1.74
C ASN A 527 -1.07 4.30 3.12
N VAL A 528 -0.32 5.14 3.82
CA VAL A 528 -0.65 5.74 5.12
C VAL A 528 -0.21 7.21 5.05
N GLY A 529 -0.84 8.11 5.80
CA GLY A 529 -0.42 9.52 5.84
C GLY A 529 1.02 9.68 6.34
N PHE A 530 1.75 10.66 5.79
CA PHE A 530 3.17 10.88 6.12
C PHE A 530 3.41 11.10 7.62
N LEU A 531 2.50 11.82 8.29
CA LEU A 531 2.60 12.07 9.73
C LEU A 531 2.50 10.78 10.55
N GLN A 532 1.55 9.91 10.19
CA GLN A 532 1.33 8.62 10.86
C GLN A 532 2.53 7.68 10.66
N VAL A 533 3.08 7.61 9.44
CA VAL A 533 4.31 6.88 9.15
C VAL A 533 5.46 7.39 10.01
N ARG A 534 5.69 8.71 10.02
CA ARG A 534 6.76 9.34 10.81
C ARG A 534 6.62 9.00 12.29
N ASN A 535 5.45 9.21 12.88
CA ASN A 535 5.24 9.03 14.31
C ASN A 535 5.48 7.56 14.73
N MET A 536 4.98 6.60 13.96
CA MET A 536 5.17 5.18 14.28
C MET A 536 6.63 4.75 14.11
N MET A 537 7.31 5.22 13.08
CA MET A 537 8.74 4.91 12.87
C MET A 537 9.64 5.60 13.89
N VAL A 538 9.35 6.84 14.28
CA VAL A 538 10.07 7.52 15.37
C VAL A 538 10.00 6.70 16.65
N TRP A 539 8.81 6.22 17.02
CA TRP A 539 8.65 5.34 18.18
C TRP A 539 9.36 3.99 17.99
N SER A 540 9.12 3.29 16.88
CA SER A 540 9.61 1.91 16.73
C SER A 540 11.13 1.82 16.54
N TYR A 541 11.75 2.87 15.99
CA TYR A 541 13.19 3.00 15.83
C TYR A 541 13.87 3.74 16.99
N GLY A 542 13.10 4.34 17.92
CA GLY A 542 13.61 5.12 19.04
C GLY A 542 14.34 6.39 18.60
N GLN A 543 13.73 7.18 17.73
CA GLN A 543 14.31 8.36 17.10
C GLN A 543 13.52 9.64 17.44
N GLU A 544 13.05 9.75 18.69
CA GLU A 544 12.34 10.94 19.19
C GLU A 544 13.17 12.23 19.14
#